data_AF-A0A7C4M4G8-F1
#
_entry.id   AF-A0A7C4M4G8-F1
#
_cell.length_a   1.000
_cell.length_b   1.000
_cell.length_c   1.000
_cell.angle_alpha   90.00
_cell.angle_beta   90.00
_cell.angle_gamma   90.00
#
_symmetry.space_group_name_H-M   'P 1'
#
loop_
_entity.id
_entity.type
_entity.pdbx_description
1 polymer ?
#
loop_
_entity_poly.entity_id
_entity_poly.type
_entity_poly.pdbx_seq_one_letter_code
_entity_poly.pdbx_strand_id
1 'polypeptide(L)'
;MLGLERAIRDYSSSVIVAEGDMNTVLAAALVSVKCLTPFAHVEAGLRSWNMVMPEEVNRRVADAVASLHFAPTNWATPNLLFEGVPSRTVHVTGNTIVDSLQQIMGRVSDRSDSILNEYGLDKDDFILATLHRAENTNNP
;
A
#
# COMPACT_ATOMS: atom_id res chain seq x y z
N MET A 1 14.80 -11.24 1.26
CA MET A 1 15.14 -10.38 2.42
C MET A 1 16.62 -9.97 2.46
N LEU A 2 17.59 -10.86 2.20
CA LEU A 2 19.03 -10.49 2.18
C LEU A 2 19.36 -9.29 1.27
N GLY A 3 18.75 -9.21 0.08
CA GLY A 3 18.93 -8.06 -0.82
C GLY A 3 18.44 -6.74 -0.23
N LEU A 4 17.32 -6.76 0.51
CA LEU A 4 16.78 -5.57 1.16
C LEU A 4 17.64 -5.15 2.35
N GLU A 5 18.09 -6.10 3.16
CA GLU A 5 19.02 -5.84 4.27
C GLU A 5 20.33 -5.19 3.76
N ARG A 6 20.88 -5.73 2.67
CA ARG A 6 22.05 -5.14 2.01
C ARG A 6 21.75 -3.73 1.52
N ALA A 7 20.64 -3.52 0.82
CA ALA A 7 20.26 -2.19 0.32
C ALA A 7 20.15 -1.17 1.46
N ILE A 8 19.50 -1.51 2.57
CA ILE A 8 19.35 -0.60 3.72
C ILE A 8 20.72 -0.16 4.27
N ARG A 9 21.67 -1.10 4.37
CA ARG A 9 23.04 -0.79 4.81
C ARG A 9 23.80 0.05 3.78
N ASP A 10 23.74 -0.35 2.51
CA ASP A 10 24.47 0.32 1.42
C ASP A 10 24.00 1.77 1.25
N TYR A 11 22.70 2.04 1.40
CA TYR A 11 22.12 3.39 1.33
C TYR A 11 22.16 4.16 2.66
N SER A 12 22.57 3.53 3.77
CA SER A 12 22.58 4.15 5.12
C SER A 12 21.24 4.84 5.46
N SER A 13 20.13 4.20 5.11
CA SER A 13 18.80 4.79 5.22
C SER A 13 18.45 5.13 6.66
N SER A 14 18.03 6.36 6.93
CA SER A 14 17.59 6.78 8.27
C SER A 14 16.15 6.36 8.59
N VAL A 15 15.37 6.02 7.58
CA VAL A 15 14.01 5.51 7.67
C VAL A 15 13.70 4.65 6.45
N ILE A 16 12.90 3.62 6.64
CA ILE A 16 12.34 2.80 5.56
C ILE A 16 10.87 3.15 5.41
N VAL A 17 10.42 3.43 4.20
CA VAL A 17 9.02 3.71 3.89
C VAL A 17 8.51 2.63 2.96
N ALA A 18 7.36 2.05 3.28
CA ALA A 18 6.65 1.13 2.38
C ALA A 18 5.15 1.39 2.44
N GLU A 19 4.49 1.13 1.32
CA GLU A 19 3.08 1.45 1.09
C GLU A 19 2.28 0.19 0.78
N GLY A 20 1.10 0.08 1.39
CA GLY A 20 0.14 -0.98 1.13
C GLY A 20 0.33 -2.20 2.01
N ASP A 21 0.07 -3.40 1.48
CA ASP A 21 -0.12 -4.61 2.28
C ASP A 21 0.44 -5.89 1.65
N MET A 22 1.21 -5.73 0.57
CA MET A 22 1.83 -6.87 -0.12
C MET A 22 3.00 -7.45 0.69
N ASN A 23 3.48 -8.63 0.27
CA ASN A 23 4.63 -9.30 0.89
C ASN A 23 5.90 -8.45 0.91
N THR A 24 6.05 -7.50 -0.02
CA THR A 24 7.14 -6.52 -0.03
C THR A 24 7.08 -5.57 1.16
N VAL A 25 5.89 -5.14 1.57
CA VAL A 25 5.68 -4.31 2.77
C VAL A 25 6.01 -5.10 4.02
N LEU A 26 5.52 -6.34 4.12
CA LEU A 26 5.90 -7.25 5.20
C LEU A 26 7.42 -7.44 5.27
N ALA A 27 8.07 -7.65 4.14
CA ALA A 27 9.52 -7.80 4.08
C ALA A 27 10.25 -6.52 4.53
N ALA A 28 9.80 -5.34 4.11
CA ALA A 28 10.35 -4.06 4.56
C ALA A 28 10.19 -3.85 6.06
N ALA A 29 9.00 -4.14 6.60
CA ALA A 29 8.69 -4.04 8.01
C ALA A 29 9.56 -4.97 8.87
N LEU A 30 9.78 -6.22 8.45
CA LEU A 30 10.62 -7.15 9.22
C LEU A 30 12.11 -6.85 9.12
N VAL A 31 12.59 -6.43 7.93
CA VAL A 31 14.01 -6.14 7.73
C VAL A 31 14.40 -4.83 8.42
N SER A 32 13.52 -3.82 8.44
CA SER A 32 13.77 -2.55 9.15
C SER A 32 14.06 -2.78 10.64
N VAL A 33 13.26 -3.64 11.29
CA VAL A 33 13.49 -4.06 12.69
C VAL A 33 14.85 -4.74 12.86
N LYS A 34 15.21 -5.66 11.97
CA LYS A 34 16.52 -6.36 12.02
C LYS A 34 17.71 -5.43 11.80
N CYS A 35 17.52 -4.38 11.01
CA CYS A 35 18.53 -3.36 10.74
C CYS A 35 18.52 -2.21 11.75
N LEU A 36 17.64 -2.26 12.77
CA LEU A 36 17.42 -1.18 13.74
C LEU A 36 17.14 0.17 13.06
N THR A 37 16.42 0.13 11.93
CA THR A 37 16.04 1.31 11.15
C THR A 37 14.54 1.58 11.33
N PRO A 38 14.14 2.83 11.65
CA PRO A 38 12.73 3.19 11.76
C PRO A 38 11.93 2.83 10.50
N PHE A 39 10.69 2.36 10.70
CA PHE A 39 9.77 2.01 9.62
C PHE A 39 8.57 2.96 9.61
N ALA A 40 8.25 3.46 8.43
CA ALA A 40 7.11 4.32 8.16
C ALA A 40 6.15 3.57 7.23
N HIS A 41 4.95 3.29 7.73
CA HIS A 41 3.95 2.53 7.00
C HIS A 41 2.92 3.47 6.37
N VAL A 42 2.86 3.48 5.03
CA VAL A 42 1.84 4.19 4.26
C VAL A 42 0.67 3.25 3.98
N GLU A 43 -0.54 3.78 4.11
CA GLU A 43 -1.81 3.00 4.17
C GLU A 43 -2.03 2.23 5.49
N ALA A 44 -1.41 2.70 6.57
CA ALA A 44 -1.55 2.11 7.90
C ALA A 44 -3.01 2.10 8.39
N GLY A 45 -3.37 1.05 9.14
CA GLY A 45 -4.67 0.99 9.83
C GLY A 45 -5.86 0.53 8.99
N LEU A 46 -5.68 0.19 7.71
CA LEU A 46 -6.74 -0.47 6.93
C LEU A 46 -6.99 -1.88 7.43
N ARG A 47 -8.25 -2.28 7.59
CA ARG A 47 -8.62 -3.62 8.07
C ARG A 47 -9.71 -4.22 7.20
N SER A 48 -9.47 -5.43 6.69
CA SER A 48 -10.51 -6.26 6.07
C SER A 48 -11.20 -7.14 7.10
N TRP A 49 -10.57 -7.36 8.26
CA TRP A 49 -11.00 -8.29 9.32
C TRP A 49 -11.09 -9.76 8.86
N ASN A 50 -10.53 -10.07 7.70
CA ASN A 50 -10.50 -11.42 7.16
C ASN A 50 -9.08 -11.98 7.24
N MET A 51 -8.79 -12.77 8.27
CA MET A 51 -7.45 -13.36 8.47
C MET A 51 -7.09 -14.46 7.45
N VAL A 52 -8.04 -14.89 6.61
CA VAL A 52 -7.75 -15.78 5.45
C VAL A 52 -7.05 -15.00 4.35
N MET A 53 -7.23 -13.68 4.28
CA MET A 53 -6.54 -12.78 3.35
C MET A 53 -5.10 -12.55 3.84
N PRO A 54 -4.05 -13.00 3.11
CA PRO A 54 -2.67 -12.81 3.51
C PRO A 54 -2.30 -11.34 3.74
N GLU A 55 -2.87 -10.44 2.96
CA GLU A 55 -2.67 -9.00 3.07
C GLU A 55 -3.15 -8.44 4.42
N GLU A 56 -4.21 -9.00 5.02
CA GLU A 56 -4.64 -8.59 6.37
C GLU A 56 -3.59 -8.96 7.43
N VAL A 57 -2.94 -10.11 7.28
CA VAL A 57 -1.82 -10.52 8.15
C VAL A 57 -0.64 -9.55 7.96
N ASN A 58 -0.30 -9.25 6.71
CA ASN A 58 0.77 -8.32 6.37
C ASN A 58 0.54 -6.93 6.97
N ARG A 59 -0.67 -6.36 6.84
CA ARG A 59 -1.05 -5.06 7.41
C ARG A 59 -0.80 -5.02 8.91
N ARG A 60 -1.29 -6.03 9.64
CA ARG A 60 -1.16 -6.09 11.10
C ARG A 60 0.29 -6.19 11.54
N VAL A 61 1.10 -6.99 10.86
CA VAL A 61 2.54 -7.11 11.19
C VAL A 61 3.27 -5.80 10.87
N ALA A 62 3.00 -5.20 9.71
CA ALA A 62 3.59 -3.93 9.31
C ALA A 62 3.23 -2.81 10.29
N ASP A 63 1.96 -2.67 10.64
CA ASP A 63 1.46 -1.70 11.62
C ASP A 63 2.08 -1.91 13.01
N ALA A 64 2.22 -3.17 13.46
CA ALA A 64 2.74 -3.46 14.79
C ALA A 64 4.23 -3.07 14.97
N VAL A 65 5.02 -3.07 13.89
CA VAL A 65 6.46 -2.73 13.96
C VAL A 65 6.79 -1.34 13.44
N ALA A 66 5.82 -0.65 12.84
CA ALA A 66 6.02 0.70 12.33
C ALA A 66 6.27 1.71 13.46
N SER A 67 7.23 2.58 13.23
CA SER A 67 7.54 3.75 14.08
C SER A 67 6.64 4.94 13.75
N LEU A 68 6.15 5.02 12.51
CA LEU A 68 5.22 6.04 12.02
C LEU A 68 4.12 5.40 11.16
N HIS A 69 2.89 5.86 11.34
CA HIS A 69 1.70 5.31 10.68
C HIS A 69 1.01 6.41 9.88
N PHE A 70 1.01 6.28 8.56
CA PHE A 70 0.33 7.21 7.65
C PHE A 70 -0.99 6.59 7.21
N ALA A 71 -2.04 6.91 7.95
CA ALA A 71 -3.39 6.43 7.74
C ALA A 71 -4.05 7.19 6.57
N PRO A 72 -4.70 6.49 5.62
CA PRO A 72 -5.25 7.14 4.43
C PRO A 72 -6.56 7.88 4.73
N THR A 73 -7.26 7.51 5.80
CA THR A 73 -8.53 8.12 6.20
C THR A 73 -8.65 8.16 7.72
N ASN A 74 -9.52 9.04 8.22
CA ASN A 74 -9.90 9.07 9.64
C ASN A 74 -10.55 7.75 10.12
N TRP A 75 -11.04 6.89 9.20
CA TRP A 75 -11.61 5.59 9.53
C TRP A 75 -10.57 4.51 9.82
N ALA A 76 -9.34 4.67 9.34
CA ALA A 76 -8.25 3.73 9.59
C ALA A 76 -7.61 3.96 10.97
N THR A 77 -7.61 5.21 11.46
CA THR A 77 -7.01 5.57 12.75
C THR A 77 -7.56 4.78 13.94
N PRO A 78 -8.89 4.59 14.11
CA PRO A 78 -9.43 3.80 15.21
C PRO A 78 -8.90 2.36 15.27
N ASN A 79 -8.60 1.72 14.13
CA ASN A 79 -8.07 0.36 14.10
C ASN A 79 -6.67 0.30 14.73
N LEU A 80 -5.81 1.26 14.38
CA LEU A 80 -4.46 1.38 14.95
C LEU A 80 -4.53 1.61 16.47
N LEU A 81 -5.39 2.54 16.90
CA LEU A 81 -5.54 2.86 18.32
C LEU A 81 -6.09 1.67 19.12
N PHE A 82 -7.06 0.96 18.55
CA PHE A 82 -7.63 -0.26 19.14
C PHE A 82 -6.58 -1.35 19.33
N GLU A 83 -5.61 -1.45 18.41
CA GLU A 83 -4.49 -2.40 18.47
C GLU A 83 -3.32 -1.91 19.34
N GLY A 84 -3.47 -0.78 20.02
CA GLY A 84 -2.49 -0.25 20.97
C GLY A 84 -1.40 0.63 20.35
N VAL A 85 -1.54 1.03 19.08
CA VAL A 85 -0.62 1.98 18.45
C VAL A 85 -0.76 3.35 19.14
N PRO A 86 0.36 3.97 19.58
CA PRO A 86 0.29 5.27 20.22
C PRO A 86 -0.23 6.35 19.26
N SER A 87 -1.25 7.12 19.68
CA SER A 87 -1.84 8.16 18.83
C SER A 87 -0.84 9.18 18.28
N ARG A 88 0.25 9.46 19.01
CA ARG A 88 1.32 10.39 18.57
C ARG A 88 2.09 9.92 17.33
N THR A 89 2.03 8.64 16.97
CA THR A 89 2.71 8.09 15.78
C THR A 89 1.76 7.95 14.60
N VAL A 90 0.46 8.24 14.79
CA VAL A 90 -0.56 8.11 13.76
C VAL A 90 -0.85 9.46 13.12
N HIS A 91 -0.72 9.52 11.81
CA HIS A 91 -0.93 10.70 10.99
C HIS A 91 -1.93 10.38 9.88
N VAL A 92 -2.98 11.19 9.74
CA VAL A 92 -3.91 11.04 8.62
C VAL A 92 -3.39 11.85 7.44
N THR A 93 -3.04 11.18 6.34
CA THR A 93 -2.35 11.79 5.19
C THR A 93 -3.19 11.84 3.92
N GLY A 94 -4.28 11.09 3.86
CA GLY A 94 -4.96 10.83 2.58
C GLY A 94 -4.35 9.63 1.84
N ASN A 95 -4.95 9.26 0.71
CA ASN A 95 -4.50 8.15 -0.12
C ASN A 95 -3.72 8.68 -1.34
N THR A 96 -2.52 8.16 -1.54
CA THR A 96 -1.58 8.44 -2.65
C THR A 96 -2.20 8.21 -4.04
N ILE A 97 -3.21 7.35 -4.17
CA ILE A 97 -3.93 7.14 -5.44
C ILE A 97 -4.65 8.40 -5.89
N VAL A 98 -5.15 9.21 -4.95
CA VAL A 98 -5.84 10.47 -5.27
C VAL A 98 -4.85 11.45 -5.88
N ASP A 99 -3.66 11.58 -5.28
CA ASP A 99 -2.59 12.43 -5.80
C ASP A 99 -2.13 11.94 -7.17
N SER A 100 -1.96 10.62 -7.32
CA SER A 100 -1.56 9.99 -8.58
C SER A 100 -2.58 10.27 -9.69
N LEU A 101 -3.88 10.13 -9.39
CA LEU A 101 -4.97 10.45 -10.32
C LEU A 101 -4.93 11.92 -10.72
N GLN A 102 -4.79 12.85 -9.77
CA GLN A 102 -4.72 14.28 -10.06
C GLN A 102 -3.54 14.63 -10.98
N GLN A 103 -2.38 13.97 -10.80
CA GLN A 103 -1.21 14.20 -11.64
C GLN A 103 -1.38 13.71 -13.09
N ILE A 104 -2.15 12.65 -13.31
CA ILE A 104 -2.31 12.05 -14.64
C ILE A 104 -3.61 12.46 -15.34
N MET A 105 -4.57 13.06 -14.64
CA MET A 105 -5.92 13.30 -15.15
C MET A 105 -5.92 14.04 -16.50
N GLY A 106 -5.07 15.07 -16.65
CA GLY A 106 -4.95 15.81 -17.90
C GLY A 106 -4.33 15.02 -19.07
N ARG A 107 -3.57 13.95 -18.80
CA ARG A 107 -3.04 13.07 -19.85
C ARG A 107 -4.02 11.95 -20.22
N VAL A 108 -4.84 11.53 -19.26
CA VAL A 108 -5.82 10.47 -19.47
C VAL A 108 -6.94 10.96 -20.37
N SER A 109 -7.42 12.20 -20.19
CA SER A 109 -8.47 12.80 -21.02
C SER A 109 -8.14 12.75 -22.52
N ASP A 110 -6.89 12.98 -22.89
CA ASP A 110 -6.46 13.01 -24.29
C ASP A 110 -6.36 11.60 -24.90
N ARG A 111 -6.23 10.57 -24.06
CA ARG A 111 -6.05 9.16 -24.50
C ARG A 111 -7.32 8.33 -24.45
N SER A 112 -8.33 8.77 -23.71
CA SER A 112 -9.59 8.03 -23.54
C SER A 112 -10.26 7.72 -24.89
N ASP A 113 -10.42 8.71 -25.76
CA ASP A 113 -11.04 8.52 -27.07
C ASP A 113 -10.20 7.59 -27.97
N SER A 114 -8.87 7.69 -27.89
CA SER A 114 -7.97 6.82 -28.65
C SER A 114 -8.11 5.35 -28.25
N ILE A 115 -8.19 5.05 -26.96
CA ILE A 115 -8.31 3.68 -26.45
C ILE A 115 -9.68 3.10 -26.80
N LEU A 116 -10.75 3.87 -26.62
CA LEU A 116 -12.10 3.44 -26.99
C LEU A 116 -12.19 3.13 -28.48
N ASN A 117 -11.65 4.00 -29.34
CA ASN A 117 -11.61 3.78 -30.79
C ASN A 117 -10.75 2.56 -31.17
N GLU A 118 -9.61 2.35 -30.52
CA GLU A 118 -8.72 1.19 -30.77
C GLU A 118 -9.44 -0.14 -30.54
N TYR A 119 -10.26 -0.22 -29.49
CA TYR A 119 -11.02 -1.43 -29.15
C TYR A 119 -12.45 -1.44 -29.70
N GLY A 120 -12.87 -0.42 -30.45
CA GLY A 120 -14.22 -0.29 -30.98
C GLY A 120 -15.31 -0.22 -29.91
N LEU A 121 -14.99 0.37 -28.76
CA LEU A 121 -15.87 0.50 -27.61
C LEU A 121 -16.61 1.84 -27.65
N ASP A 122 -17.91 1.83 -27.33
CA ASP A 122 -18.65 3.04 -27.00
C ASP A 122 -18.41 3.37 -25.52
N LYS A 123 -18.15 4.64 -25.20
CA LYS A 123 -17.89 5.11 -23.84
C LYS A 123 -19.03 4.80 -22.86
N ASP A 124 -20.25 4.68 -23.35
CA ASP A 124 -21.45 4.48 -22.54
C ASP A 124 -21.99 3.04 -22.61
N ASP A 125 -21.37 2.16 -23.42
CA ASP A 125 -21.84 0.79 -23.68
C ASP A 125 -20.74 -0.26 -23.49
N PHE A 126 -20.08 -0.24 -22.34
CA PHE A 126 -19.18 -1.31 -21.92
C PHE A 126 -19.18 -1.52 -20.41
N ILE A 127 -18.73 -2.70 -20.00
CA ILE A 127 -18.44 -3.02 -18.60
C ILE A 127 -16.93 -3.19 -18.46
N LEU A 128 -16.32 -2.42 -17.56
CA LEU A 128 -14.94 -2.63 -17.15
C LEU A 128 -14.90 -3.56 -15.93
N ALA A 129 -14.18 -4.67 -16.04
CA ALA A 129 -13.96 -5.59 -14.93
C ALA A 129 -12.48 -5.93 -14.80
N THR A 130 -11.90 -5.67 -13.62
CA THR A 130 -10.58 -6.16 -13.22
C THR A 130 -10.76 -7.26 -12.19
N LEU A 131 -10.49 -8.50 -12.59
CA LEU A 131 -10.70 -9.69 -11.76
C LEU A 131 -9.35 -10.30 -11.39
N HIS A 132 -8.96 -10.16 -10.13
CA HIS A 132 -7.75 -10.78 -9.59
C HIS A 132 -8.17 -11.99 -8.74
N ARG A 133 -7.79 -13.20 -9.17
CA ARG A 133 -7.91 -14.40 -8.31
C ARG A 133 -6.66 -14.49 -7.45
N ALA A 134 -6.81 -14.42 -6.13
CA ALA A 134 -5.71 -14.56 -5.16
C ALA A 134 -4.91 -15.87 -5.33
N GLU A 135 -5.53 -16.89 -5.94
CA GLU A 135 -4.95 -18.21 -6.18
C GLU A 135 -3.97 -18.26 -7.37
N ASN A 136 -4.10 -17.32 -8.32
CA ASN A 136 -3.40 -17.37 -9.60
C ASN A 136 -2.02 -16.67 -9.61
N THR A 137 -1.59 -16.06 -8.50
CA THR A 137 -0.27 -15.43 -8.39
C THR A 137 0.86 -16.41 -8.06
N ASN A 138 0.54 -17.69 -7.82
CA ASN A 138 1.51 -18.72 -7.44
C ASN A 138 2.18 -19.43 -8.63
N ASN A 139 1.79 -19.13 -9.87
CA ASN A 139 2.48 -19.59 -11.07
C ASN A 139 2.55 -18.44 -12.10
N PRO A 140 3.70 -17.77 -12.25
CA PRO A 140 3.90 -16.75 -13.26
C PRO A 140 3.85 -17.31 -14.69
#